data_AF-A0A917EY72-F1
#
_entry.id   AF-A0A917EY72-F1
#
_cell.length_a   1.000
_cell.length_b   1.000
_cell.length_c   1.000
_cell.angle_alpha   90.00
_cell.angle_beta   90.00
_cell.angle_gamma   90.00
#
_symmetry.space_group_name_H-M   'P 1'
#
loop_
_entity.id
_entity.type
_entity.pdbx_description
1 polymer ?
#
loop_
_entity_poly.entity_id
_entity_poly.type
_entity_poly.pdbx_seq_one_letter_code
_entity_poly.pdbx_strand_id
1 'polypeptide(L)'
;MTTVTAHPSLLSIAELSAARLDGELFDVSDDYASVAEPETIQLRARSLASWVPPQAAVERHSALWVYGVLARPPTPLQLCLGAHSTLRIATTRRYIVREVALLVGDVRTFADVQVTSPLRTAVDLSRTSDVFDQHLIRQLAELIRPERLTIADFERRLSASRNLPHKKLALARLRLVVEAAFCRADEGSVSRR
;
A
#
# COMPACT_ATOMS: atom_id res chain seq x y z
N MET A 1 17.14 -3.87 -34.42
CA MET A 1 17.16 -4.89 -33.35
C MET A 1 15.82 -4.81 -32.65
N THR A 2 14.93 -5.75 -32.96
CA THR A 2 13.58 -5.82 -32.41
C THR A 2 13.67 -6.54 -31.07
N THR A 3 13.59 -5.80 -29.97
CA THR A 3 13.48 -6.39 -28.64
C THR A 3 12.10 -7.04 -28.55
N VAL A 4 12.06 -8.37 -28.59
CA VAL A 4 10.89 -9.16 -28.21
C VAL A 4 10.76 -9.03 -26.70
N THR A 5 9.90 -8.13 -26.23
CA THR A 5 9.47 -8.11 -24.83
C THR A 5 8.50 -9.27 -24.64
N ALA A 6 8.98 -10.37 -24.04
CA ALA A 6 8.13 -11.47 -23.64
C ALA A 6 7.18 -10.97 -22.55
N HIS A 7 5.95 -10.61 -22.93
CA HIS A 7 4.92 -10.33 -21.95
C HIS A 7 4.58 -11.66 -21.25
N PRO A 8 4.67 -11.78 -19.91
CA PRO A 8 4.49 -13.03 -19.18
C PRO A 8 3.20 -13.79 -19.52
N SER A 9 2.18 -13.06 -20.00
CA SER A 9 0.89 -13.59 -20.43
C SER A 9 0.92 -14.50 -21.68
N LEU A 10 2.06 -14.66 -22.35
CA LEU A 10 2.21 -15.55 -23.52
C LEU A 10 3.01 -16.83 -23.22
N LEU A 11 3.57 -16.95 -22.01
CA LEU A 11 4.37 -18.10 -21.61
C LEU A 11 3.51 -19.13 -20.88
N SER A 12 3.73 -20.41 -21.17
CA SER A 12 3.17 -21.50 -20.39
C SER A 12 3.72 -21.51 -18.96
N ILE A 13 3.05 -22.21 -18.03
CA ILE A 13 3.53 -22.34 -16.64
C ILE A 13 4.95 -22.94 -16.58
N ALA A 14 5.26 -23.88 -17.48
CA ALA A 14 6.59 -24.48 -17.57
C ALA A 14 7.64 -23.44 -18.00
N GLU A 15 7.34 -22.63 -19.01
CA GLU A 15 8.22 -21.55 -19.48
C GLU A 15 8.39 -20.45 -18.44
N LEU A 16 7.32 -20.05 -17.74
CA LEU A 16 7.38 -19.11 -16.61
C LEU A 16 8.27 -19.65 -15.48
N SER A 17 8.15 -20.95 -15.18
CA SER A 17 8.96 -21.60 -14.14
C SER A 17 10.44 -21.66 -14.53
N ALA A 18 10.74 -22.00 -15.79
CA ALA A 18 12.10 -22.00 -16.31
C ALA A 18 12.72 -20.60 -16.30
N ALA A 19 12.03 -19.60 -16.87
CA ALA A 19 12.48 -18.21 -16.92
C ALA A 19 12.72 -17.62 -15.52
N ARG A 20 11.92 -18.00 -14.52
CA ARG A 20 12.17 -17.65 -13.11
C ARG A 20 13.46 -18.29 -12.58
N LEU A 21 13.66 -19.59 -12.81
CA LEU A 21 14.85 -20.30 -12.33
C LEU A 21 16.13 -19.78 -12.99
N ASP A 22 16.02 -19.36 -14.25
CA ASP A 22 17.10 -18.73 -15.01
C ASP A 22 17.34 -17.25 -14.60
N GLY A 23 16.47 -16.70 -13.74
CA GLY A 23 16.60 -15.35 -13.21
C GLY A 23 16.11 -14.24 -14.14
N GLU A 24 15.36 -14.58 -15.18
CA GLU A 24 14.76 -13.64 -16.13
C GLU A 24 13.47 -13.00 -15.59
N LEU A 25 12.78 -13.69 -14.67
CA LEU A 25 11.56 -13.25 -14.02
C LEU A 25 11.67 -13.24 -12.48
N PHE A 26 10.93 -12.36 -11.83
CA PHE A 26 10.73 -12.33 -10.37
C PHE A 26 9.24 -12.38 -10.00
N ASP A 27 8.93 -12.79 -8.76
CA ASP A 27 7.53 -12.84 -8.28
C ASP A 27 7.02 -11.45 -7.93
N VAL A 28 5.76 -11.20 -8.31
CA VAL A 28 4.95 -10.10 -7.82
C VAL A 28 3.64 -10.66 -7.30
N SER A 29 3.60 -10.99 -5.99
CA SER A 29 2.49 -11.72 -5.38
C SER A 29 2.20 -13.06 -6.07
N ASP A 30 1.04 -13.18 -6.74
CA ASP A 30 0.61 -14.39 -7.46
C ASP A 30 0.90 -14.31 -8.97
N ASP A 31 1.71 -13.34 -9.40
CA ASP A 31 2.08 -13.07 -10.80
C ASP A 31 3.60 -12.95 -10.98
N TYR A 32 4.08 -12.83 -12.22
CA TYR A 32 5.49 -12.70 -12.58
C TYR A 32 5.78 -11.42 -13.34
N ALA A 33 6.99 -10.87 -13.16
CA ALA A 33 7.48 -9.73 -13.91
C ALA A 33 8.93 -9.92 -14.36
N SER A 34 9.31 -9.29 -15.47
CA SER A 34 10.68 -9.35 -15.99
C SER A 34 11.63 -8.54 -15.11
N VAL A 35 12.83 -9.06 -14.86
CA VAL A 35 13.90 -8.32 -14.15
C VAL A 35 14.37 -7.06 -14.88
N ALA A 36 14.05 -6.93 -16.17
CA ALA A 36 14.32 -5.73 -16.96
C ALA A 36 13.30 -4.60 -16.70
N GLU A 37 12.18 -4.88 -16.03
CA GLU A 37 11.15 -3.90 -15.69
C GLU A 37 11.31 -3.43 -14.23
N PRO A 38 11.17 -2.11 -13.96
CA PRO A 38 11.18 -1.63 -12.59
C PRO A 38 9.94 -2.12 -11.84
N GLU A 39 10.11 -2.47 -10.56
CA GLU A 39 8.99 -2.79 -9.69
C GLU A 39 8.21 -1.52 -9.32
N THR A 40 7.06 -1.32 -9.97
CA THR A 40 6.24 -0.11 -9.84
C THR A 40 4.93 -0.37 -9.10
N ILE A 41 4.28 0.71 -8.66
CA ILE A 41 2.90 0.66 -8.11
C ILE A 41 1.95 0.01 -9.12
N GLN A 42 2.09 0.37 -10.40
CA GLN A 42 1.28 -0.18 -11.49
C GLN A 42 1.48 -1.69 -11.64
N LEU A 43 2.72 -2.17 -11.50
CA LEU A 43 3.04 -3.59 -11.58
C LEU A 43 2.43 -4.37 -10.40
N ARG A 44 2.65 -3.89 -9.16
CA ARG A 44 2.08 -4.50 -7.95
C ARG A 44 0.56 -4.47 -7.91
N ALA A 45 -0.06 -3.43 -8.45
CA ALA A 45 -1.51 -3.36 -8.56
C ALA A 45 -2.03 -4.35 -9.62
N ARG A 46 -1.37 -4.43 -10.78
CA ARG A 46 -1.77 -5.32 -11.89
C ARG A 46 -1.76 -6.79 -11.49
N SER A 47 -0.78 -7.24 -10.69
CA SER A 47 -0.73 -8.62 -10.19
C SER A 47 -1.93 -9.01 -9.32
N LEU A 48 -2.73 -8.03 -8.88
CA LEU A 48 -3.95 -8.25 -8.11
C LEU A 48 -5.23 -8.20 -8.96
N ALA A 49 -5.17 -7.62 -10.17
CA ALA A 49 -6.35 -7.26 -10.97
C ALA A 49 -7.24 -8.46 -11.35
N SER A 50 -6.65 -9.64 -11.50
CA SER A 50 -7.39 -10.84 -11.93
C SER A 50 -8.22 -11.49 -10.82
N TRP A 51 -8.01 -11.13 -9.56
CA TRP A 51 -8.66 -11.82 -8.43
C TRP A 51 -9.11 -10.93 -7.27
N VAL A 52 -8.66 -9.67 -7.20
CA VAL A 52 -9.25 -8.68 -6.28
C VAL A 52 -10.57 -8.17 -6.87
N PRO A 53 -11.69 -8.21 -6.11
CA PRO A 53 -12.96 -7.69 -6.60
C PRO A 53 -12.86 -6.20 -6.97
N PRO A 54 -13.36 -5.78 -8.15
CA PRO A 54 -13.15 -4.42 -8.67
C PRO A 54 -13.82 -3.33 -7.84
N GLN A 55 -14.79 -3.68 -6.99
CA GLN A 55 -15.48 -2.74 -6.09
C GLN A 55 -14.78 -2.56 -4.75
N ALA A 56 -13.77 -3.39 -4.43
CA ALA A 56 -13.03 -3.34 -3.19
C ALA A 56 -11.69 -2.62 -3.37
N ALA A 57 -11.32 -1.80 -2.39
CA ALA A 57 -10.03 -1.14 -2.35
C ALA A 57 -9.04 -1.91 -1.48
N VAL A 58 -7.81 -2.10 -1.99
CA VAL A 58 -6.68 -2.60 -1.22
C VAL A 58 -6.31 -1.57 -0.15
N GLU A 59 -6.18 -2.00 1.10
CA GLU A 59 -6.03 -1.10 2.25
C GLU A 59 -4.90 -1.49 3.21
N ARG A 60 -4.63 -0.60 4.16
CA ARG A 60 -3.72 -0.85 5.31
C ARG A 60 -2.37 -1.42 4.86
N HIS A 61 -1.89 -2.52 5.44
CA HIS A 61 -0.57 -3.06 5.12
C HIS A 61 -0.51 -3.58 3.68
N SER A 62 -1.62 -4.06 3.13
CA SER A 62 -1.69 -4.43 1.71
C SER A 62 -1.53 -3.22 0.80
N ALA A 63 -2.07 -2.05 1.17
CA ALA A 63 -1.82 -0.80 0.45
C ALA A 63 -0.35 -0.36 0.58
N LEU A 64 0.27 -0.49 1.77
CA LEU A 64 1.71 -0.23 1.92
C LEU A 64 2.56 -1.08 0.98
N TRP A 65 2.20 -2.35 0.79
CA TRP A 65 2.84 -3.18 -0.22
C TRP A 65 2.62 -2.62 -1.63
N VAL A 66 1.39 -2.28 -2.04
CA VAL A 66 1.16 -1.72 -3.38
C VAL A 66 1.96 -0.42 -3.60
N TYR A 67 2.14 0.41 -2.58
CA TYR A 67 2.96 1.64 -2.64
C TYR A 67 4.48 1.42 -2.58
N GLY A 68 4.97 0.17 -2.56
CA GLY A 68 6.41 -0.10 -2.53
C GLY A 68 7.04 -0.10 -1.14
N VAL A 69 6.28 0.16 -0.07
CA VAL A 69 6.80 0.32 1.30
C VAL A 69 7.09 -1.03 1.96
N LEU A 70 6.27 -2.05 1.70
CA LEU A 70 6.55 -3.42 2.14
C LEU A 70 7.19 -4.22 1.02
N ALA A 71 8.14 -5.09 1.34
CA ALA A 71 8.73 -5.99 0.36
C ALA A 71 7.75 -7.09 -0.11
N ARG A 72 6.86 -7.56 0.78
CA ARG A 72 5.89 -8.63 0.49
C ARG A 72 4.48 -8.24 0.93
N PRO A 73 3.43 -8.70 0.22
CA PRO A 73 2.06 -8.46 0.62
C PRO A 73 1.72 -9.28 1.88
N PRO A 74 0.86 -8.76 2.78
CA PRO A 74 0.23 -9.57 3.80
C PRO A 74 -0.64 -10.67 3.20
N THR A 75 -0.71 -11.83 3.86
CA THR A 75 -1.63 -12.92 3.52
C THR A 75 -2.49 -13.24 4.74
N PRO A 76 -3.83 -13.10 4.68
CA PRO A 76 -4.62 -12.62 3.55
C PRO A 76 -4.41 -11.12 3.26
N LEU A 77 -4.68 -10.69 2.01
CA LEU A 77 -4.75 -9.26 1.68
C LEU A 77 -5.85 -8.57 2.48
N GLN A 78 -5.64 -7.30 2.78
CA GLN A 78 -6.59 -6.45 3.48
C GLN A 78 -7.33 -5.58 2.45
N LEU A 79 -8.64 -5.78 2.34
CA LEU A 79 -9.51 -5.02 1.45
C LEU A 79 -10.58 -4.27 2.24
N CYS A 80 -11.08 -3.18 1.69
CA CYS A 80 -12.26 -2.49 2.20
C CYS A 80 -13.30 -2.18 1.12
N LEU A 81 -14.56 -2.15 1.56
CA LEU A 81 -15.70 -1.67 0.79
C LEU A 81 -16.22 -0.37 1.39
N GLY A 82 -16.78 0.50 0.54
CA GLY A 82 -17.54 1.65 1.01
C GLY A 82 -18.78 1.20 1.78
N ALA A 83 -19.03 1.76 2.97
CA ALA A 83 -20.15 1.39 3.85
C ALA A 83 -21.54 1.63 3.25
N HIS A 84 -21.64 2.35 2.13
CA HIS A 84 -22.89 2.55 1.38
C HIS A 84 -23.01 1.60 0.17
N SER A 85 -22.05 0.69 0.00
CA SER A 85 -22.13 -0.37 -1.00
C SER A 85 -23.24 -1.35 -0.60
N THR A 86 -24.13 -1.67 -1.53
CA THR A 86 -25.09 -2.77 -1.37
C THR A 86 -24.46 -4.14 -1.60
N LEU A 87 -23.24 -4.17 -2.13
CA LEU A 87 -22.49 -5.39 -2.40
C LEU A 87 -21.89 -5.96 -1.11
N ARG A 88 -22.04 -7.28 -0.95
CA ARG A 88 -21.34 -8.05 0.07
C ARG A 88 -20.30 -8.95 -0.58
N ILE A 89 -19.05 -8.78 -0.19
CA ILE A 89 -17.96 -9.64 -0.62
C ILE A 89 -17.59 -10.54 0.54
N ALA A 90 -17.64 -11.86 0.31
CA ALA A 90 -17.21 -12.83 1.29
C ALA A 90 -15.68 -12.76 1.48
N THR A 91 -15.25 -12.81 2.74
CA THR A 91 -13.84 -13.02 3.09
C THR A 91 -13.40 -14.41 2.63
N THR A 92 -12.17 -14.52 2.15
CA THR A 92 -11.56 -15.77 1.67
C THR A 92 -10.19 -15.99 2.31
N ARG A 93 -9.50 -17.07 1.94
CA ARG A 93 -8.09 -17.27 2.32
C ARG A 93 -7.14 -16.27 1.64
N ARG A 94 -7.54 -15.69 0.51
CA ARG A 94 -6.71 -14.73 -0.24
C ARG A 94 -6.85 -13.31 0.28
N TYR A 95 -8.03 -12.95 0.77
CA TYR A 95 -8.31 -11.60 1.24
C TYR A 95 -9.39 -11.56 2.33
N ILE A 96 -9.27 -10.59 3.22
CA ILE A 96 -10.28 -10.20 4.20
C ILE A 96 -10.89 -8.87 3.78
N VAL A 97 -12.19 -8.71 4.00
CA VAL A 97 -12.93 -7.49 3.62
C VAL A 97 -13.60 -6.87 4.83
N ARG A 98 -13.47 -5.55 5.00
CA ARG A 98 -14.24 -4.77 5.97
C ARG A 98 -14.99 -3.62 5.30
N GLU A 99 -16.10 -3.21 5.90
CA GLU A 99 -16.82 -2.00 5.46
C GLU A 99 -16.27 -0.76 6.15
N VAL A 100 -16.10 0.32 5.38
CA VAL A 100 -15.57 1.59 5.86
C VAL A 100 -16.28 2.77 5.21
N ALA A 101 -16.42 3.87 5.95
CA ALA A 101 -16.84 5.12 5.33
C ALA A 101 -15.69 5.65 4.45
N LEU A 102 -15.87 5.68 3.13
CA LEU A 102 -14.94 6.26 2.17
C LEU A 102 -15.41 7.67 1.80
N LEU A 103 -14.50 8.63 1.85
CA LEU A 103 -14.68 9.99 1.34
C LEU A 103 -14.04 10.14 -0.03
N VAL A 104 -14.40 11.22 -0.73
CA VAL A 104 -13.70 11.62 -1.97
C VAL A 104 -12.20 11.76 -1.68
N GLY A 105 -11.37 11.13 -2.53
CA GLY A 105 -9.91 11.11 -2.40
C GLY A 105 -9.34 10.03 -1.47
N ASP A 106 -10.18 9.22 -0.82
CA ASP A 106 -9.69 8.10 0.01
C ASP A 106 -9.16 6.92 -0.81
N VAL A 107 -9.50 6.83 -2.11
CA VAL A 107 -9.14 5.72 -3.00
C VAL A 107 -8.51 6.27 -4.29
N ARG A 108 -7.48 5.59 -4.77
CA ARG A 108 -6.82 5.79 -6.06
C ARG A 108 -6.89 4.50 -6.86
N THR A 109 -6.91 4.60 -8.18
CA THR A 109 -6.92 3.43 -9.07
C THR A 109 -5.59 3.29 -9.79
N PHE A 110 -5.03 2.08 -9.78
CA PHE A 110 -3.81 1.71 -10.49
C PHE A 110 -4.05 0.37 -11.18
N ALA A 111 -3.82 0.29 -12.50
CA ALA A 111 -4.06 -0.93 -13.28
C ALA A 111 -5.41 -1.60 -12.94
N ASP A 112 -6.49 -0.80 -12.94
CA ASP A 112 -7.87 -1.18 -12.60
C ASP A 112 -8.12 -1.70 -11.17
N VAL A 113 -7.10 -1.66 -10.30
CA VAL A 113 -7.22 -1.99 -8.89
C VAL A 113 -7.34 -0.73 -8.05
N GLN A 114 -8.38 -0.71 -7.21
CA GLN A 114 -8.58 0.35 -6.23
C GLN A 114 -7.65 0.15 -5.03
N VAL A 115 -7.01 1.21 -4.56
CA VAL A 115 -6.08 1.22 -3.43
C VAL A 115 -6.36 2.45 -2.58
N THR A 116 -6.41 2.31 -1.25
CA THR A 116 -6.55 3.47 -0.36
C THR A 116 -5.42 4.48 -0.60
N SER A 117 -5.71 5.78 -0.59
CA SER A 117 -4.69 6.82 -0.78
C SER A 117 -3.66 6.82 0.35
N PRO A 118 -2.43 7.32 0.14
CA PRO A 118 -1.40 7.36 1.20
C PRO A 118 -1.90 8.02 2.50
N LEU A 119 -2.64 9.12 2.36
CA LEU A 119 -3.28 9.81 3.49
C LEU A 119 -4.26 8.89 4.22
N ARG A 120 -5.14 8.20 3.48
CA ARG A 120 -6.12 7.28 4.06
C ARG A 120 -5.47 6.07 4.73
N THR A 121 -4.47 5.46 4.08
CA THR A 121 -3.71 4.33 4.61
C THR A 121 -3.02 4.69 5.93
N ALA A 122 -2.35 5.85 5.99
CA ALA A 122 -1.68 6.31 7.20
C ALA A 122 -2.66 6.56 8.36
N VAL A 123 -3.82 7.17 8.07
CA VAL A 123 -4.89 7.37 9.06
C VAL A 123 -5.41 6.03 9.59
N ASP A 124 -5.72 5.08 8.71
CA ASP A 124 -6.30 3.80 9.11
C ASP A 124 -5.33 2.95 9.95
N LEU A 125 -4.05 2.89 9.56
CA LEU A 125 -3.02 2.20 10.34
C LEU A 125 -2.77 2.88 11.69
N SER A 126 -2.67 4.21 11.72
CA SER A 126 -2.50 4.95 12.99
C SER A 126 -3.67 4.76 13.95
N ARG A 127 -4.88 4.55 13.42
CA ARG A 127 -6.10 4.31 14.22
C ARG A 127 -6.27 2.88 14.69
N THR A 128 -5.93 1.91 13.86
CA THR A 128 -6.37 0.50 14.03
C THR A 128 -5.24 -0.48 14.27
N SER A 129 -3.98 -0.08 14.10
CA SER A 129 -2.85 -0.95 14.43
C SER A 129 -2.72 -1.10 15.96
N ASP A 130 -2.73 -2.35 16.40
CA ASP A 130 -2.49 -2.73 17.80
C ASP A 130 -1.04 -2.40 18.19
N VAL A 131 -0.09 -2.79 17.32
CA VAL A 131 1.33 -2.47 17.45
C VAL A 131 1.64 -1.23 16.60
N PHE A 132 2.08 -0.15 17.24
CA PHE A 132 2.50 1.08 16.58
C PHE A 132 3.90 1.45 17.07
N ASP A 133 4.89 0.76 16.51
CA ASP A 133 6.29 0.85 16.89
C ASP A 133 7.10 1.71 15.90
N GLN A 134 8.41 1.80 16.14
CA GLN A 134 9.31 2.56 15.27
C GLN A 134 9.40 2.01 13.84
N HIS A 135 9.13 0.73 13.63
CA HIS A 135 9.15 0.15 12.30
C HIS A 135 7.95 0.65 11.48
N LEU A 136 6.75 0.59 12.05
CA LEU A 136 5.55 1.12 11.39
C LEU A 136 5.64 2.64 11.19
N ILE A 137 6.23 3.38 12.15
CA ILE A 137 6.47 4.83 11.98
C ILE A 137 7.32 5.10 10.74
N ARG A 138 8.43 4.37 10.54
CA ARG A 138 9.29 4.53 9.35
C ARG A 138 8.57 4.20 8.05
N GLN A 139 7.80 3.11 8.03
CA GLN A 139 7.01 2.72 6.87
C GLN A 139 5.97 3.78 6.49
N LEU A 140 5.26 4.32 7.49
CA LEU A 140 4.31 5.41 7.25
C LEU A 140 5.04 6.69 6.84
N ALA A 141 6.23 6.97 7.36
CA ALA A 141 7.01 8.13 6.95
C ALA A 141 7.45 8.02 5.48
N GLU A 142 7.89 6.83 5.04
CA GLU A 142 8.19 6.53 3.65
C GLU A 142 6.97 6.68 2.75
N LEU A 143 5.81 6.19 3.18
CA LEU A 143 4.54 6.33 2.45
C LEU A 143 4.18 7.80 2.18
N ILE A 144 4.32 8.68 3.18
CA ILE A 144 3.80 10.05 3.09
C ILE A 144 4.80 11.05 2.49
N ARG A 145 6.09 10.71 2.46
CA ARG A 145 7.17 11.61 2.02
C ARG A 145 7.02 12.06 0.57
N PRO A 146 6.73 11.18 -0.42
CA PRO A 146 6.54 11.60 -1.82
C PRO A 146 5.35 12.55 -2.00
N GLU A 147 4.29 12.35 -1.23
CA GLU A 147 3.07 13.15 -1.25
C GLU A 147 3.16 14.44 -0.40
N ARG A 148 4.26 14.61 0.35
CA ARG A 148 4.50 15.74 1.26
C ARG A 148 3.35 16.00 2.24
N LEU A 149 2.71 14.93 2.74
CA LEU A 149 1.57 15.08 3.64
C LEU A 149 2.01 15.64 5.00
N THR A 150 1.31 16.67 5.45
CA THR A 150 1.59 17.36 6.69
C THR A 150 0.64 16.96 7.80
N ILE A 151 0.94 17.37 9.03
CA ILE A 151 0.01 17.17 10.14
C ILE A 151 -1.34 17.87 9.90
N ALA A 152 -1.35 19.01 9.20
CA ALA A 152 -2.57 19.76 8.89
C ALA A 152 -3.52 18.98 7.96
N ASP A 153 -2.97 18.21 7.02
CA ASP A 153 -3.76 17.34 6.13
C ASP A 153 -4.47 16.23 6.93
N PHE A 154 -3.76 15.63 7.89
CA PHE A 154 -4.33 14.63 8.79
C PHE A 154 -5.38 15.22 9.73
N GLU A 155 -5.14 16.40 10.29
CA GLU A 155 -6.12 17.10 11.14
C GLU A 155 -7.40 17.39 10.37
N ARG A 156 -7.29 17.92 9.14
CA ARG A 156 -8.43 18.20 8.24
C ARG A 156 -9.20 16.92 7.91
N ARG A 157 -8.48 15.82 7.61
CA ARG A 157 -9.12 14.53 7.30
C ARG A 157 -9.87 13.96 8.50
N LEU A 158 -9.27 14.02 9.68
CA LEU A 158 -9.85 13.50 10.91
C LEU A 158 -11.00 14.40 11.42
N SER A 159 -11.01 15.70 11.11
CA SER A 159 -12.12 16.61 11.43
C SER A 159 -13.33 16.44 10.52
N ALA A 160 -13.14 15.99 9.28
CA ALA A 160 -14.23 15.71 8.35
C ALA A 160 -15.13 14.54 8.81
N SER A 161 -14.65 13.67 9.70
CA SER A 161 -15.42 12.56 10.25
C SER A 161 -16.02 12.92 11.62
N ARG A 162 -17.35 12.99 11.70
CA ARG A 162 -18.10 13.47 12.88
C ARG A 162 -17.84 12.63 14.13
N ASN A 163 -17.86 11.30 14.00
CA ASN A 163 -17.58 10.34 15.07
C ASN A 163 -16.55 9.32 14.59
N LEU A 164 -15.29 9.51 14.98
CA LEU A 164 -14.21 8.62 14.58
C LEU A 164 -13.51 8.05 15.82
N PRO A 165 -13.69 6.76 16.13
CA PRO A 165 -13.00 6.12 17.24
C PRO A 165 -11.49 6.29 17.14
N HIS A 166 -10.85 6.47 18.30
CA HIS A 166 -9.40 6.61 18.47
C HIS A 166 -8.77 7.79 17.72
N LYS A 167 -9.54 8.82 17.33
CA LYS A 167 -9.03 10.01 16.63
C LYS A 167 -7.86 10.70 17.33
N LYS A 168 -7.95 10.91 18.66
CA LYS A 168 -6.87 11.56 19.44
C LYS A 168 -5.58 10.74 19.41
N LEU A 169 -5.69 9.42 19.61
CA LEU A 169 -4.57 8.48 19.54
C LEU A 169 -3.92 8.51 18.15
N ALA A 170 -4.73 8.45 17.10
CA ALA A 170 -4.23 8.48 15.73
C ALA A 170 -3.52 9.79 15.40
N LEU A 171 -4.03 10.93 15.85
CA LEU A 171 -3.36 12.22 15.61
C LEU A 171 -2.00 12.28 16.34
N ALA A 172 -1.91 11.78 17.58
CA ALA A 172 -0.65 11.71 18.30
C ALA A 172 0.37 10.81 17.56
N ARG A 173 -0.08 9.65 17.08
CA ARG A 173 0.73 8.72 16.27
C ARG A 173 1.20 9.34 14.95
N LEU A 174 0.32 10.07 14.24
CA LEU A 174 0.65 10.72 12.98
C LEU A 174 1.64 11.87 13.14
N ARG A 175 1.69 12.54 14.30
CA ARG A 175 2.73 13.55 14.59
C ARG A 175 4.13 12.92 14.56
N LEU A 176 4.30 11.75 15.18
CA LEU A 176 5.55 10.99 15.16
C LEU A 176 5.94 10.59 13.73
N VAL A 177 4.96 10.20 12.91
CA VAL A 177 5.19 9.85 11.50
C VAL A 177 5.66 11.07 10.69
N VAL A 178 4.98 12.21 10.82
CA VAL A 178 5.35 13.45 10.13
C VAL A 178 6.73 13.93 10.55
N GLU A 179 7.03 13.84 11.84
CA GLU A 179 8.37 14.13 12.37
C GLU A 179 9.43 13.23 11.73
N ALA A 180 9.23 11.91 11.73
CA ALA A 180 10.15 10.96 11.10
C ALA A 180 10.26 11.13 9.56
N ALA A 181 9.22 11.66 8.90
CA ALA A 181 9.21 11.88 7.46
C ALA A 181 10.05 13.09 7.04
N PHE A 182 10.05 14.16 7.85
CA PHE A 182 10.53 15.49 7.44
C PHE A 182 11.46 16.21 8.42
N CYS A 183 11.62 15.76 9.66
CA CYS A 183 12.74 16.25 10.49
C CYS A 183 14.04 15.67 9.95
N ARG A 184 15.01 16.56 9.71
CA ARG A 184 16.35 16.16 9.30
C ARG A 184 16.98 15.36 10.44
N ALA A 185 17.64 14.26 10.10
CA ALA A 185 18.66 13.70 10.98
C ALA A 185 19.80 14.74 11.05
N ASP A 186 19.79 15.60 12.06
CA ASP A 186 21.00 16.27 12.52
C ASP A 186 21.89 15.20 13.17
N GLU A 187 22.54 14.38 12.34
CA GLU A 187 23.72 13.64 12.77
C GLU A 187 24.93 14.51 12.53
N GLY A 188 25.36 15.14 13.62
CA GLY A 188 26.58 15.90 13.70
C GLY A 188 27.76 15.16 13.07
N SER A 189 28.42 15.87 12.16
CA SER A 189 29.83 15.74 11.84
C SER A 189 30.64 15.25 13.05
N VAL A 190 30.97 13.95 13.07
CA VAL A 190 32.09 13.44 13.86
C VAL A 190 33.34 14.06 13.25
N SER A 191 33.76 15.16 13.87
CA SER A 191 35.09 15.75 13.72
C SER A 191 36.11 14.70 14.18
N ARG A 192 36.66 13.92 13.24
CA ARG A 192 37.95 13.26 13.45
C ARG A 192 39.03 14.31 13.26
N ARG A 193 39.61 14.76 14.38
CA ARG A 193 40.99 15.24 14.44
C ARG A 193 41.86 14.08 14.93
#